data_AF-A0A4S4MW49-F1
#
_entry.id   AF-A0A4S4MW49-F1
#
_cell.length_a   1.000
_cell.length_b   1.000
_cell.length_c   1.000
_cell.angle_alpha   90.00
_cell.angle_beta   90.00
_cell.angle_gamma   90.00
#
_symmetry.space_group_name_H-M   'P 1'
#
loop_
_entity.id
_entity.type
_entity.pdbx_description
1 polymer ?
#
loop_
_entity_poly.entity_id
_entity_poly.type
_entity_poly.pdbx_seq_one_letter_code
_entity_poly.pdbx_strand_id
1 'polypeptide(L)'
;MGDLRFDKLNETNYAEWTMLMEALLTRKGLWEIATGDISRPMGSPNSTAIKSYVRKAAEARAEIVLHIEPSQLPHVCDPDVTLVWATLKSVHQSRGFGTCMSCRRTFFSMRMDPDILMSRWIAKVRRATFLLQEVGGAVTDEDTIVILTNRLLRSYESIIISVMDT
;
A
#
# COMPACT_ATOMS: atom_id res chain seq x y z
N MET A 1 -14.05 19.61 -10.70
CA MET A 1 -12.76 18.90 -10.55
C MET A 1 -13.12 17.50 -10.10
N GLY A 2 -12.84 16.47 -10.90
CA GLY A 2 -13.37 15.12 -10.66
C GLY A 2 -12.90 14.55 -9.33
N ASP A 3 -13.83 13.93 -8.58
CA ASP A 3 -13.48 13.12 -7.41
C ASP A 3 -12.46 12.07 -7.84
N LEU A 4 -11.26 12.12 -7.25
CA LEU A 4 -10.30 11.04 -7.36
C LEU A 4 -10.86 9.88 -6.53
N ARG A 5 -11.70 9.07 -7.16
CA ARG A 5 -12.37 7.95 -6.53
C ARG A 5 -11.45 6.74 -6.63
N PHE A 6 -10.75 6.44 -5.55
CA PHE A 6 -10.03 5.19 -5.38
C PHE A 6 -10.72 4.31 -4.34
N ASP A 7 -10.34 3.04 -4.31
CA ASP A 7 -10.94 2.07 -3.41
C ASP A 7 -10.74 2.48 -1.95
N LYS A 8 -11.80 2.30 -1.15
CA LYS A 8 -11.76 2.60 0.28
C LYS A 8 -10.81 1.65 1.00
N LEU A 9 -10.23 2.11 2.10
CA LEU A 9 -9.34 1.29 2.92
C LEU A 9 -10.08 0.07 3.47
N ASN A 10 -9.47 -1.08 3.26
CA ASN A 10 -9.85 -2.37 3.82
C ASN A 10 -8.61 -3.11 4.33
N GLU A 11 -8.80 -4.37 4.71
CA GLU A 11 -7.76 -5.21 5.32
C GLU A 11 -6.59 -5.56 4.37
N THR A 12 -6.76 -5.38 3.07
CA THR A 12 -5.85 -5.95 2.05
C THR A 12 -5.17 -4.90 1.17
N ASN A 13 -5.68 -3.67 1.13
CA ASN A 13 -5.23 -2.64 0.18
C ASN A 13 -4.49 -1.46 0.83
N TYR A 14 -4.02 -1.60 2.08
CA TYR A 14 -3.39 -0.48 2.80
C TYR A 14 -2.21 0.16 2.07
N ALA A 15 -1.37 -0.61 1.37
CA ALA A 15 -0.22 -0.07 0.63
C ALA A 15 -0.68 0.89 -0.49
N GLU A 16 -1.53 0.40 -1.40
CA GLU A 16 -2.09 1.20 -2.50
C GLU A 16 -2.94 2.37 -1.99
N TRP A 17 -3.76 2.12 -0.96
CA TRP A 17 -4.57 3.16 -0.33
C TRP A 17 -3.72 4.27 0.26
N THR A 18 -2.61 3.95 0.93
CA THR A 18 -1.72 4.94 1.56
C THR A 18 -1.13 5.88 0.51
N MET A 19 -0.65 5.34 -0.62
CA MET A 19 -0.12 6.15 -1.72
C MET A 19 -1.16 7.12 -2.28
N LEU A 20 -2.38 6.63 -2.51
CA LEU A 20 -3.47 7.43 -3.08
C LEU A 20 -3.98 8.46 -2.07
N MET A 21 -4.04 8.11 -0.80
CA MET A 21 -4.43 9.00 0.28
C MET A 21 -3.39 10.10 0.51
N GLU A 22 -2.10 9.76 0.45
CA GLU A 22 -1.00 10.73 0.48
C GLU A 22 -1.13 11.74 -0.67
N ALA A 23 -1.35 11.26 -1.89
CA ALA A 23 -1.56 12.13 -3.05
C ALA A 23 -2.79 13.05 -2.88
N LEU A 24 -3.89 12.51 -2.35
CA LEU A 24 -5.11 13.28 -2.08
C LEU A 24 -4.89 14.38 -1.04
N LEU A 25 -4.29 14.03 0.11
CA LEU A 25 -4.03 14.96 1.20
C LEU A 25 -2.97 16.00 0.82
N THR A 26 -1.94 15.61 0.06
CA THR A 26 -0.91 16.53 -0.45
C THR A 26 -1.53 17.56 -1.38
N ARG A 27 -2.39 17.13 -2.32
CA ARG A 27 -3.11 18.03 -3.22
C ARG A 27 -3.98 19.06 -2.47
N LYS A 28 -4.50 18.68 -1.30
CA LYS A 28 -5.30 19.56 -0.42
C LYS A 28 -4.44 20.35 0.59
N GLY A 29 -3.12 20.14 0.63
CA GLY A 29 -2.23 20.79 1.60
C GLY A 29 -2.48 20.34 3.05
N LEU A 30 -2.88 19.09 3.22
CA LEU A 30 -3.30 18.47 4.49
C LEU A 30 -2.34 17.38 4.98
N TRP A 31 -1.49 16.84 4.09
CA TRP A 31 -0.62 15.69 4.38
C TRP A 31 0.25 15.89 5.62
N GLU A 32 1.02 16.98 5.65
CA GLU A 32 1.95 17.31 6.74
C GLU A 32 1.25 17.49 8.10
N ILE A 33 -0.05 17.81 8.10
CA ILE A 33 -0.85 17.90 9.33
C ILE A 33 -1.33 16.52 9.76
N ALA A 34 -1.70 15.66 8.81
CA ALA A 34 -2.13 14.29 9.09
C ALA A 34 -0.98 13.41 9.61
N THR A 35 0.24 13.60 9.09
CA THR A 35 1.45 12.87 9.51
C THR A 35 2.08 13.43 10.79
N GLY A 36 1.72 14.67 11.17
CA GLY A 36 2.29 15.36 12.32
C GLY A 36 3.60 16.10 12.04
N ASP A 37 4.01 16.22 10.78
CA ASP A 37 5.19 16.98 10.36
C ASP A 37 5.04 18.48 10.69
N ILE A 38 3.82 19.02 10.56
CA ILE A 38 3.45 20.31 11.13
C ILE A 38 2.93 20.09 12.55
N SER A 39 3.78 20.42 13.52
CA SER A 39 3.36 20.48 14.92
C SER A 39 2.33 21.59 15.15
N ARG A 40 1.42 21.33 16.08
CA ARG A 40 0.42 22.32 16.51
C ARG A 40 1.13 23.62 16.93
N PRO A 41 0.78 24.78 16.34
CA PRO A 41 1.42 26.04 16.68
C PRO A 41 1.17 26.42 18.14
N MET A 42 2.21 26.93 18.81
CA MET A 42 2.11 27.46 20.17
C MET A 42 1.45 28.85 20.15
N GLY A 43 0.46 29.07 21.02
CA GLY A 43 -0.20 30.38 21.11
C GLY A 43 -1.56 30.30 21.82
N SER A 44 -2.27 31.43 21.83
CA SER A 44 -3.63 31.47 22.38
C SER A 44 -4.58 30.65 21.51
N PRO A 45 -5.56 29.93 22.10
CA PRO A 45 -6.57 29.17 21.35
C PRO A 45 -7.34 30.01 20.31
N ASN A 46 -7.38 31.32 20.50
CA ASN A 46 -8.05 32.26 19.63
C ASN A 46 -7.20 32.80 18.47
N SER A 47 -5.90 32.50 18.45
CA SER A 47 -5.02 32.91 17.36
C SER A 47 -5.47 32.32 16.02
N THR A 48 -5.30 33.11 14.95
CA THR A 48 -5.62 32.69 13.58
C THR A 48 -4.87 31.42 13.18
N ALA A 49 -3.63 31.26 13.64
CA ALA A 49 -2.80 30.09 13.39
C ALA A 49 -3.33 28.81 14.04
N ILE A 50 -3.80 28.87 15.31
CA ILE A 50 -4.39 27.68 15.97
C ILE A 50 -5.73 27.33 15.33
N LYS A 51 -6.58 28.31 15.01
CA LYS A 51 -7.86 28.06 14.34
C LYS A 51 -7.68 27.45 12.95
N SER A 52 -6.71 27.93 12.18
CA SER A 52 -6.42 27.39 10.84
C SER A 52 -5.86 25.96 10.93
N TYR A 53 -4.99 25.68 11.90
CA TYR A 53 -4.47 24.35 12.17
C TYR A 53 -5.59 23.37 12.53
N VAL A 54 -6.43 23.71 13.51
CA VAL A 54 -7.56 22.87 13.95
C VAL A 54 -8.53 22.59 12.80
N ARG A 55 -8.83 23.60 11.98
CA ARG A 55 -9.68 23.42 10.80
C ARG A 55 -9.08 22.44 9.80
N LYS A 56 -7.80 22.60 9.46
CA LYS A 56 -7.11 21.70 8.53
C LYS A 56 -6.96 20.28 9.09
N ALA A 57 -6.70 20.13 10.40
CA ALA A 57 -6.65 18.83 11.04
C ALA A 57 -8.01 18.11 10.99
N ALA A 58 -9.11 18.84 11.25
CA ALA A 58 -10.46 18.30 11.11
C ALA A 58 -10.79 17.92 9.66
N GLU A 59 -10.36 18.73 8.69
CA GLU A 59 -10.53 18.44 7.26
C GLU A 59 -9.75 17.19 6.85
N ALA A 60 -8.49 17.07 7.25
CA ALA A 60 -7.66 15.90 6.99
C ALA A 60 -8.29 14.62 7.58
N ARG A 61 -8.79 14.69 8.81
CA ARG A 61 -9.52 13.58 9.44
C ARG A 61 -10.78 13.22 8.68
N ALA A 62 -11.57 14.21 8.24
CA ALA A 62 -12.78 13.97 7.47
C ALA A 62 -12.48 13.24 6.16
N GLU A 63 -11.43 13.66 5.43
CA GLU A 63 -10.99 12.97 4.21
C GLU A 63 -10.63 11.51 4.49
N ILE A 64 -9.87 11.23 5.55
CA ILE A 64 -9.51 9.85 5.94
C ILE A 64 -10.78 9.04 6.18
N VAL A 65 -11.69 9.53 7.04
CA VAL A 65 -12.94 8.84 7.38
C VAL A 65 -13.82 8.58 6.15
N LEU A 66 -13.84 9.47 5.16
CA LEU A 66 -14.61 9.30 3.93
C LEU A 66 -14.04 8.22 3.00
N HIS A 67 -12.72 7.96 3.10
CA HIS A 67 -11.98 7.01 2.27
C HIS A 67 -11.69 5.68 2.95
N ILE A 68 -12.37 5.34 4.06
CA ILE A 68 -12.29 4.01 4.68
C ILE A 68 -13.62 3.25 4.58
N GLU A 69 -13.54 1.93 4.64
CA GLU A 69 -14.73 1.08 4.81
C GLU A 69 -15.27 1.14 6.25
N PRO A 70 -16.57 0.85 6.47
CA PRO A 70 -17.15 0.79 7.80
C PRO A 70 -16.42 -0.16 8.76
N SER A 71 -15.79 -1.22 8.24
CA SER A 71 -14.98 -2.17 9.00
C SER A 71 -13.79 -1.53 9.70
N GLN A 72 -13.27 -0.41 9.18
CA GLN A 72 -12.11 0.31 9.69
C GLN A 72 -12.48 1.45 10.64
N LEU A 73 -13.78 1.78 10.80
CA LEU A 73 -14.25 2.87 11.67
C LEU A 73 -13.72 2.79 13.13
N PRO A 74 -13.59 1.61 13.76
CA PRO A 74 -13.03 1.50 15.11
C PRO A 74 -11.60 2.06 15.24
N HIS A 75 -10.86 2.16 14.12
CA HIS A 75 -9.48 2.64 14.10
C HIS A 75 -9.34 4.15 13.87
N VAL A 76 -10.46 4.87 13.66
CA VAL A 76 -10.46 6.32 13.38
C VAL A 76 -11.33 7.14 14.35
N CYS A 77 -11.67 6.57 15.50
CA CYS A 77 -12.49 7.22 16.52
C CYS A 77 -11.79 8.42 17.20
N ASP A 78 -10.46 8.48 17.16
CA ASP A 78 -9.69 9.54 17.81
C ASP A 78 -9.94 10.91 17.14
N PRO A 79 -10.11 12.00 17.91
CA PRO A 79 -10.24 13.35 17.36
C PRO A 79 -8.94 13.90 16.75
N ASP A 80 -7.78 13.41 17.18
CA ASP A 80 -6.47 13.80 16.67
C ASP A 80 -6.13 13.02 15.38
N VAL A 81 -6.05 13.75 14.27
CA VAL A 81 -5.73 13.16 12.96
C VAL A 81 -4.38 12.45 12.94
N THR A 82 -3.41 12.92 13.73
CA THR A 82 -2.08 12.30 13.80
C THR A 82 -2.13 10.94 14.49
N LEU A 83 -2.93 10.82 15.56
CA LEU A 83 -3.18 9.55 16.23
C LEU A 83 -3.99 8.60 15.36
N VAL A 84 -4.98 9.11 14.62
CA VAL A 84 -5.74 8.33 13.63
C VAL A 84 -4.78 7.75 12.58
N TRP A 85 -3.94 8.58 11.98
CA TRP A 85 -2.98 8.14 10.96
C TRP A 85 -1.99 7.11 11.51
N ALA A 86 -1.43 7.37 12.70
CA ALA A 86 -0.52 6.44 13.37
C ALA A 86 -1.19 5.11 13.71
N THR A 87 -2.45 5.12 14.13
CA THR A 87 -3.23 3.92 14.46
C THR A 87 -3.47 3.08 13.22
N LEU A 88 -3.96 3.68 12.14
CA LEU A 88 -4.15 2.99 10.85
C LEU A 88 -2.84 2.38 10.36
N LYS A 89 -1.76 3.16 10.40
CA LYS A 89 -0.42 2.68 10.05
C LYS A 89 0.00 1.51 10.91
N SER A 90 -0.15 1.59 12.23
CA SER A 90 0.21 0.50 13.14
C SER A 90 -0.59 -0.77 12.88
N VAL A 91 -1.92 -0.67 12.78
CA VAL A 91 -2.84 -1.80 12.56
C VAL A 91 -2.54 -2.47 11.22
N HIS A 92 -2.38 -1.71 10.14
CA HIS A 92 -2.17 -2.28 8.82
C HIS A 92 -0.71 -2.61 8.50
N GLN A 93 0.28 -2.05 9.19
CA GLN A 93 1.66 -2.54 9.10
C GLN A 93 1.84 -3.85 9.85
N SER A 94 1.21 -3.99 11.03
CA SER A 94 1.23 -5.26 11.77
C SER A 94 0.41 -6.35 11.08
N ARG A 95 -0.74 -6.01 10.46
CA ARG A 95 -1.48 -6.91 9.56
C ARG A 95 -0.81 -7.08 8.19
N GLY A 96 0.01 -6.11 7.79
CA GLY A 96 0.83 -6.12 6.59
C GLY A 96 1.79 -7.30 6.57
N PHE A 97 2.20 -7.83 7.72
CA PHE A 97 2.91 -9.11 7.80
C PHE A 97 2.05 -10.29 7.30
N GLY A 98 0.76 -10.35 7.66
CA GLY A 98 -0.16 -11.37 7.18
C GLY A 98 -0.44 -11.24 5.68
N THR A 99 -0.65 -10.03 5.19
CA THR A 99 -0.79 -9.75 3.76
C THR A 99 0.51 -10.03 3.00
N CYS A 100 1.67 -9.67 3.56
CA CYS A 100 2.99 -10.00 3.03
C CYS A 100 3.16 -11.52 2.95
N MET A 101 2.82 -12.26 4.01
CA MET A 101 2.89 -13.73 4.02
C MET A 101 1.91 -14.38 3.04
N SER A 102 0.71 -13.80 2.86
CA SER A 102 -0.28 -14.24 1.87
C SER A 102 0.20 -13.97 0.43
N CYS A 103 0.77 -12.78 0.18
CA CYS A 103 1.41 -12.41 -1.07
C CYS A 103 2.62 -13.31 -1.35
N ARG A 104 3.50 -13.56 -0.36
CA ARG A 104 4.62 -14.53 -0.45
C ARG A 104 4.11 -15.91 -0.80
N ARG A 105 3.10 -16.41 -0.07
CA ARG A 105 2.52 -17.74 -0.35
C ARG A 105 1.94 -17.81 -1.75
N THR A 106 1.22 -16.78 -2.18
CA THR A 106 0.66 -16.68 -3.53
C THR A 106 1.77 -16.67 -4.57
N PHE A 107 2.77 -15.82 -4.40
CA PHE A 107 3.93 -15.68 -5.28
C PHE A 107 4.71 -16.99 -5.40
N PHE A 108 5.04 -17.65 -4.29
CA PHE A 108 5.73 -18.94 -4.32
C PHE A 108 4.86 -20.12 -4.79
N SER A 109 3.54 -19.93 -4.84
CA SER A 109 2.60 -20.91 -5.41
C SER A 109 2.25 -20.66 -6.88
N MET A 110 2.68 -19.53 -7.44
CA MET A 110 2.41 -19.17 -8.83
C MET A 110 3.01 -20.21 -9.77
N ARG A 111 2.21 -20.65 -10.74
CA ARG A 111 2.61 -21.60 -11.78
C ARG A 111 2.16 -21.10 -13.15
N MET A 112 3.04 -21.25 -14.15
CA MET A 112 2.66 -20.99 -15.54
C MET A 112 1.65 -22.05 -15.98
N ASP A 113 0.51 -21.59 -16.49
CA ASP A 113 -0.48 -22.44 -17.12
C ASP A 113 0.00 -22.80 -18.54
N PRO A 114 -0.11 -24.06 -18.99
CA PRO A 114 0.31 -24.44 -20.34
C PRO A 114 -0.40 -23.69 -21.47
N ASP A 115 -1.60 -23.15 -21.21
CA ASP A 115 -2.41 -22.46 -22.22
C ASP A 115 -2.17 -20.94 -22.27
N ILE A 116 -1.28 -20.38 -21.42
CA ILE A 116 -0.96 -18.95 -21.42
C ILE A 116 0.35 -18.65 -22.15
N LEU A 117 0.35 -17.54 -22.90
CA LEU A 117 1.56 -17.00 -23.52
C LEU A 117 2.58 -16.55 -22.45
N MET A 118 3.86 -16.79 -22.73
CA MET A 118 4.99 -16.40 -21.87
C MET A 118 4.97 -14.91 -21.51
N SER A 119 4.60 -14.04 -22.44
CA SER A 119 4.51 -12.59 -22.19
C SER A 119 3.43 -12.23 -21.16
N ARG A 120 2.27 -12.91 -21.19
CA ARG A 120 1.20 -12.73 -20.18
C ARG A 120 1.61 -13.32 -18.84
N TRP A 121 2.38 -14.40 -18.85
CA TRP A 121 2.96 -14.97 -17.64
C TRP A 121 3.94 -14.01 -16.96
N ILE A 122 4.90 -13.46 -17.70
CA ILE A 122 5.87 -12.46 -17.20
C ILE A 122 5.15 -11.26 -16.61
N ALA A 123 4.08 -10.76 -17.27
CA ALA A 123 3.29 -9.64 -16.75
C ALA A 123 2.61 -9.97 -15.40
N LYS A 124 2.11 -11.20 -15.23
CA LYS A 124 1.52 -11.66 -13.97
C LYS A 124 2.56 -11.74 -12.85
N VAL A 125 3.75 -12.29 -13.14
CA VAL A 125 4.84 -12.40 -12.16
C VAL A 125 5.34 -11.02 -11.75
N ARG A 126 5.58 -10.11 -12.72
CA ARG A 126 5.98 -8.72 -12.42
C ARG A 126 4.96 -7.99 -11.55
N ARG A 127 3.67 -8.17 -11.83
CA ARG A 127 2.61 -7.59 -11.01
C ARG A 127 2.62 -8.14 -9.59
N ALA A 128 2.86 -9.44 -9.42
CA ALA A 128 2.95 -10.06 -8.10
C ALA A 128 4.21 -9.61 -7.34
N THR A 129 5.37 -9.49 -8.01
CA THR A 129 6.61 -8.95 -7.43
C THR A 129 6.41 -7.52 -6.94
N PHE A 130 5.81 -6.66 -7.77
CA PHE A 130 5.49 -5.27 -7.40
C PHE A 130 4.61 -5.20 -6.16
N LEU A 131 3.50 -5.96 -6.12
CA LEU A 131 2.62 -6.01 -4.95
C LEU A 131 3.33 -6.51 -3.69
N LEU A 132 4.30 -7.42 -3.82
CA LEU A 132 5.03 -7.96 -2.69
C LEU A 132 6.04 -6.96 -2.11
N GLN A 133 6.70 -6.20 -2.99
CA GLN A 133 7.60 -5.10 -2.60
C GLN A 133 6.83 -3.98 -1.89
N GLU A 134 5.64 -3.63 -2.40
CA GLU A 134 4.75 -2.62 -1.80
C GLU A 134 4.25 -2.99 -0.40
N VAL A 135 4.03 -4.28 -0.12
CA VAL A 135 3.60 -4.77 1.21
C VAL A 135 4.80 -4.96 2.16
N GLY A 136 6.00 -4.50 1.77
CA GLY A 136 7.22 -4.55 2.58
C GLY A 136 7.93 -5.90 2.57
N GLY A 137 7.59 -6.79 1.63
CA GLY A 137 8.30 -8.03 1.41
C GLY A 137 9.54 -7.81 0.55
N ALA A 138 10.72 -8.15 1.07
CA ALA A 138 11.91 -8.28 0.24
C ALA A 138 11.73 -9.45 -0.73
N VAL A 139 11.64 -9.15 -2.03
CA VAL A 139 11.70 -10.11 -3.13
C VAL A 139 13.02 -9.86 -3.83
N THR A 140 13.88 -10.88 -3.86
CA THR A 140 15.14 -10.80 -4.61
C THR A 140 14.89 -11.04 -6.11
N ASP A 141 15.84 -10.63 -6.94
CA ASP A 141 15.80 -10.98 -8.36
C ASP A 141 15.85 -12.51 -8.54
N GLU A 142 16.58 -13.22 -7.67
CA GLU A 142 16.62 -14.68 -7.61
C GLU A 142 15.23 -15.29 -7.35
N ASP A 143 14.48 -14.77 -6.38
CA ASP A 143 13.09 -15.21 -6.11
C ASP A 143 12.21 -15.04 -7.36
N THR A 144 12.40 -13.93 -8.08
CA THR A 144 11.66 -13.65 -9.32
C THR A 144 12.07 -14.60 -10.44
N ILE A 145 13.36 -14.90 -10.59
CA ILE A 145 13.87 -15.87 -11.56
C ILE A 145 13.34 -17.27 -11.24
N VAL A 146 13.33 -17.68 -9.97
CA VAL A 146 12.79 -18.97 -9.53
C VAL A 146 11.31 -19.08 -9.90
N ILE A 147 10.49 -18.04 -9.70
CA ILE A 147 9.06 -18.08 -10.06
C ILE A 147 8.82 -17.99 -11.56
N LEU A 148 9.61 -17.21 -12.29
CA LEU A 148 9.57 -17.18 -13.75
C LEU A 148 9.90 -18.56 -14.34
N THR A 149 10.78 -19.31 -13.67
CA THR A 149 11.22 -20.64 -14.09
C THR A 149 10.42 -21.79 -13.48
N ASN A 150 9.58 -21.51 -12.48
CA ASN A 150 8.79 -22.51 -11.78
C ASN A 150 7.74 -23.13 -12.72
N ARG A 151 7.98 -24.38 -13.13
CA ARG A 151 7.24 -25.10 -14.17
C ARG A 151 7.18 -24.32 -15.50
N LEU A 152 8.32 -23.78 -15.93
CA LEU A 152 8.53 -23.66 -17.37
C LEU A 152 8.25 -25.05 -17.97
N LEU A 153 7.38 -25.12 -19.00
CA LEU A 153 7.16 -26.38 -19.71
C LEU A 153 8.52 -26.99 -20.03
N ARG A 154 8.64 -28.33 -19.97
CA ARG A 154 9.87 -29.07 -20.32
C ARG A 154 10.56 -28.59 -21.61
N SER A 155 9.81 -27.93 -22.50
CA SER A 155 10.30 -27.25 -23.71
C SER A 155 11.30 -26.10 -23.47
N TYR A 156 11.38 -25.54 -22.26
CA TYR A 156 12.27 -24.42 -21.92
C TYR A 156 13.36 -24.78 -20.89
N GLU A 157 13.36 -26.00 -20.35
CA GLU A 157 14.38 -26.45 -19.37
C GLU A 157 15.81 -26.29 -19.89
N SER A 158 16.04 -26.53 -21.19
CA SER A 158 17.36 -26.37 -21.82
C SER A 158 17.85 -24.91 -21.86
N ILE A 159 16.94 -23.93 -21.99
CA ILE A 159 17.27 -22.51 -22.04
C ILE A 159 17.56 -21.97 -20.65
N ILE A 160 16.86 -22.48 -19.63
CA ILE A 160 17.03 -22.06 -18.24
C ILE A 160 18.41 -22.49 -17.70
N ILE A 161 18.80 -23.74 -17.95
CA ILE A 161 20.10 -24.27 -17.50
C ILE A 161 21.24 -23.43 -18.08
N SER A 162 21.14 -23.03 -19.35
CA SER A 162 22.18 -22.22 -19.98
C SER A 162 22.26 -20.77 -19.46
N VAL A 163 21.22 -20.26 -18.81
CA VAL A 163 21.16 -18.89 -18.28
C VAL A 163 21.53 -18.84 -16.80
N MET A 164 21.37 -19.96 -16.07
CA MET A 164 21.80 -20.07 -14.67
C MET A 164 23.27 -20.47 -14.50
N ASP A 165 23.90 -21.06 -15.53
CA ASP A 165 25.31 -21.50 -15.50
C ASP A 165 26.31 -20.41 -15.98
N THR A 166 25.87 -19.15 -16.16
CA THR A 166 26.71 -17.99 -16.54
C THR A 166 26.67 -16.91 -15.48
#